data_AF-A0A0R3PYP0-F1
#
_entry.id   AF-A0A0R3PYP0-F1
#
_cell.length_a   1.000
_cell.length_b   1.000
_cell.length_c   1.000
_cell.angle_alpha   90.00
_cell.angle_beta   90.00
_cell.angle_gamma   90.00
#
_symmetry.space_group_name_H-M   'P 1'
#
loop_
_entity.id
_entity.type
_entity.pdbx_description
1 polymer ?
#
loop_
_entity_poly.entity_id
_entity_poly.type
_entity_poly.pdbx_seq_one_letter_code
_entity_poly.pdbx_strand_id
1 'polypeptide(L)'
;MDPPWENRSVKRQKSYVMDDSVLSQIEMDSLAPNGLVVVWITNRKGYVVNCLWLRISNGEPVCSFSEFHKVPYERFVLASRPQSVSRYTSVSTLDGKFHFTLPIFRCLELFARSLLPNTVSVGFEPLLLQSSSCLVTREAKVPQLKKPLS
;
A
#
# COMPACT_ATOMS: atom_id res chain seq x y z
N MET A 1 0.44 0.94 1.18
CA MET A 1 -0.98 1.26 0.93
C MET A 1 -1.07 2.21 -0.26
N ASP A 2 -2.10 2.04 -1.09
CA ASP A 2 -2.43 2.95 -2.19
C ASP A 2 -3.86 3.47 -1.98
N PRO A 3 -4.03 4.50 -1.13
CA PRO A 3 -5.35 5.03 -0.86
C PRO A 3 -5.99 5.55 -2.14
N PRO A 4 -7.30 5.38 -2.29
CA PRO A 4 -8.00 5.84 -3.47
C PRO A 4 -8.17 7.37 -3.36
N TRP A 5 -7.10 8.14 -3.57
CA TRP A 5 -7.11 9.60 -3.38
C TRP A 5 -8.22 10.27 -4.18
N GLU A 6 -8.85 11.30 -3.60
CA GLU A 6 -9.86 12.06 -4.32
C GLU A 6 -9.29 12.63 -5.62
N ASN A 7 -10.01 12.42 -6.72
CA ASN A 7 -9.71 13.08 -7.98
C ASN A 7 -10.99 13.61 -8.64
N ARG A 8 -10.85 14.54 -9.59
CA ARG A 8 -12.00 15.20 -10.24
C ARG A 8 -12.92 14.20 -10.97
N SER A 9 -12.39 13.06 -11.41
CA SER A 9 -13.17 12.01 -12.07
C SER A 9 -14.06 11.28 -11.06
N VAL A 10 -13.48 10.88 -9.93
CA VAL A 10 -14.17 10.18 -8.82
C VAL A 10 -15.24 11.07 -8.19
N LYS A 11 -14.99 12.38 -8.05
CA LYS A 11 -16.01 13.35 -7.57
C LYS A 11 -17.28 13.37 -8.42
N ARG A 12 -17.16 13.08 -9.73
CA ARG A 12 -18.31 13.02 -10.64
C ARG A 12 -19.07 11.70 -10.53
N GLN A 13 -18.39 10.60 -10.24
CA GLN A 13 -19.00 9.27 -10.15
C GLN A 13 -19.52 8.92 -8.74
N LYS A 14 -19.05 9.61 -7.68
CA LYS A 14 -19.42 9.36 -6.26
C LYS A 14 -19.21 7.92 -5.79
N SER A 15 -18.32 7.17 -6.44
CA SER A 15 -18.14 5.73 -6.19
C SER A 15 -17.54 5.42 -4.81
N TYR A 16 -16.80 6.36 -4.22
CA TYR A 16 -16.27 6.26 -2.86
C TYR A 16 -15.90 7.66 -2.33
N VAL A 17 -15.83 7.81 -1.00
CA VAL A 17 -15.36 9.04 -0.31
C VAL A 17 -14.09 8.69 0.45
N MET A 18 -13.06 9.52 0.34
CA MET A 18 -11.78 9.33 1.03
C MET A 18 -11.38 10.67 1.68
N ASP A 19 -11.03 10.63 2.96
CA ASP A 19 -10.59 11.80 3.71
C ASP A 19 -9.08 12.00 3.57
N ASP A 20 -8.65 13.19 3.16
CA ASP A 20 -7.23 13.55 3.04
C ASP A 20 -6.50 13.47 4.41
N SER A 21 -7.23 13.45 5.54
CA SER A 21 -6.66 13.29 6.89
C SER A 21 -6.20 11.86 7.23
N VAL A 22 -6.45 10.87 6.36
CA VAL A 22 -6.14 9.45 6.63
C VAL A 22 -4.68 9.22 7.05
N LEU A 23 -3.75 10.03 6.53
CA LEU A 23 -2.32 9.92 6.88
C LEU A 23 -2.04 10.34 8.32
N SER A 24 -2.79 11.30 8.85
CA SER A 24 -2.68 11.76 10.24
C SER A 24 -3.24 10.75 11.23
N GLN A 25 -4.09 9.82 10.77
CA GLN A 25 -4.68 8.76 11.59
C GLN A 25 -3.79 7.51 11.67
N ILE A 26 -2.66 7.47 10.96
CA ILE A 26 -1.73 6.34 11.02
C ILE A 26 -0.99 6.37 12.36
N GLU A 27 -1.41 5.51 13.27
CA GLU A 27 -0.75 5.32 14.57
C GLU A 27 0.57 4.55 14.38
N MET A 28 1.69 5.27 14.40
CA MET A 28 3.02 4.69 14.23
C MET A 28 3.39 3.67 15.32
N ASP A 29 2.74 3.71 16.49
CA ASP A 29 2.97 2.76 17.58
C ASP A 29 2.33 1.38 17.34
N SER A 30 1.32 1.31 16.47
CA SER A 30 0.73 0.04 16.02
C SER A 30 1.65 -0.72 15.06
N LEU A 31 2.71 -0.06 14.57
CA LEU A 31 3.72 -0.67 13.72
C LEU A 31 4.70 -1.49 14.57
N ALA A 32 5.13 -2.64 14.03
CA ALA A 32 6.24 -3.39 14.61
C ALA A 32 7.46 -2.47 14.88
N PRO A 33 8.30 -2.76 15.88
CA PRO A 33 9.44 -1.91 16.20
C PRO A 33 10.28 -1.54 14.98
N ASN A 34 10.50 -2.50 14.07
CA ASN A 34 11.19 -2.37 12.78
C ASN A 34 10.22 -2.42 11.58
N GLY A 35 8.99 -1.95 11.74
CA GLY A 35 8.07 -1.87 10.62
C GLY A 35 8.31 -0.62 9.79
N LEU A 36 7.87 -0.70 8.54
CA LEU A 36 7.92 0.38 7.56
C LEU A 36 6.51 0.57 6.99
N VAL A 37 6.08 1.82 6.88
CA VAL A 37 4.84 2.21 6.21
C VAL A 37 5.21 2.86 4.88
N VAL A 38 4.61 2.36 3.81
CA VAL A 38 4.72 2.92 2.47
C VAL A 38 3.35 3.41 2.05
N VAL A 39 3.24 4.67 1.66
CA VAL A 39 1.98 5.26 1.18
C VAL A 39 2.21 5.87 -0.20
N TRP A 40 1.55 5.35 -1.22
CA TRP A 40 1.48 6.02 -2.51
C TRP A 40 0.70 7.32 -2.35
N ILE A 41 1.23 8.41 -2.91
CA ILE A 41 0.64 9.75 -2.81
C ILE A 41 0.48 10.37 -4.21
N THR A 42 -0.47 11.29 -4.33
CA THR A 42 -0.64 12.09 -5.54
C THR A 42 0.38 13.22 -5.62
N ASN A 43 0.52 13.88 -6.77
CA ASN A 43 1.40 15.04 -6.98
C ASN A 43 0.90 16.33 -6.28
N ARG A 44 0.28 16.21 -5.10
CA ARG A 44 -0.11 17.36 -4.29
C ARG A 44 1.08 17.78 -3.43
N LYS A 45 1.32 19.10 -3.32
CA LYS A 45 2.42 19.67 -2.52
C LYS A 45 2.12 19.48 -1.03
N GLY A 46 3.12 19.17 -0.20
CA GLY A 46 2.97 19.22 1.27
C GLY A 46 3.69 18.15 2.11
N TYR A 47 4.28 17.11 1.51
CA TYR A 47 4.92 16.03 2.28
C TYR A 47 6.45 16.20 2.38
N VAL A 48 7.00 15.91 3.56
CA VAL A 48 8.41 16.21 3.94
C VAL A 48 9.42 15.24 3.34
N VAL A 49 9.05 13.97 3.14
CA VAL A 49 9.91 12.93 2.53
C VAL A 49 9.18 12.34 1.34
N ASN A 50 9.62 12.70 0.12
CA ASN A 50 9.02 12.23 -1.13
C ASN A 50 10.00 11.30 -1.84
N CYS A 51 9.64 10.03 -1.97
CA CYS A 51 10.33 9.10 -2.84
C CYS A 51 9.68 9.10 -4.23
N LEU A 52 10.50 8.90 -5.26
CA LEU A 52 10.06 8.84 -6.65
C LEU A 52 10.19 7.40 -7.17
N TRP A 53 9.12 6.89 -7.74
CA TRP A 53 9.13 5.64 -8.51
C TRP A 53 9.22 5.98 -10.00
N LEU A 54 10.40 5.85 -10.61
CA LEU A 54 10.61 6.16 -12.03
C LEU A 54 10.16 4.99 -12.92
N ARG A 55 9.34 5.31 -13.92
CA ARG A 55 8.87 4.38 -14.95
C ARG A 55 9.79 4.50 -16.17
N ILE A 56 10.44 3.39 -16.50
CA ILE A 56 11.42 3.29 -17.59
C ILE A 56 10.95 2.22 -18.57
N SER A 57 11.13 2.47 -19.87
CA SER A 57 10.95 1.51 -20.95
C SER A 57 12.14 1.58 -21.89
N ASN A 58 12.78 0.44 -22.19
CA ASN A 58 13.99 0.37 -23.02
C ASN A 58 15.14 1.29 -22.57
N GLY A 59 15.31 1.48 -21.26
CA GLY A 59 16.33 2.36 -20.69
C GLY A 59 15.96 3.84 -20.63
N GLU A 60 14.86 4.24 -21.25
CA GLU A 60 14.41 5.64 -21.31
C GLU A 60 13.14 5.90 -20.48
N PRO A 61 12.93 7.11 -19.93
CA PRO A 61 11.69 7.48 -19.25
C PRO A 61 10.48 7.33 -20.19
N VAL A 62 9.37 6.81 -19.66
CA VAL A 62 8.14 6.57 -20.45
C VAL A 62 7.55 7.87 -21.06
N CYS A 63 7.80 9.02 -20.45
CA CYS A 63 7.50 10.34 -21.00
C CYS A 63 8.47 11.41 -20.48
N SER A 64 8.44 12.60 -21.05
CA SER A 64 9.27 13.72 -20.59
C SER A 64 8.91 14.16 -19.17
N PHE A 65 9.88 14.70 -18.46
CA PHE A 65 9.67 15.37 -17.17
C PHE A 65 8.98 16.72 -17.42
N SER A 66 7.67 16.72 -17.61
CA SER A 66 6.85 17.92 -17.79
C SER A 66 6.03 18.19 -16.53
N GLU A 67 5.87 19.48 -16.18
CA GLU A 67 5.09 19.89 -15.01
C GLU A 67 3.58 19.76 -15.20
N PHE A 68 3.13 19.65 -16.45
CA PHE A 68 1.75 20.01 -16.73
C PHE A 68 0.77 18.84 -16.64
N HIS A 69 1.02 17.65 -17.24
CA HIS A 69 -0.07 16.65 -17.33
C HIS A 69 0.32 15.16 -17.29
N LYS A 70 1.59 14.80 -17.53
CA LYS A 70 2.09 13.43 -17.41
C LYS A 70 3.55 13.45 -16.99
N VAL A 71 3.87 12.72 -15.93
CA VAL A 71 5.23 12.55 -15.43
C VAL A 71 5.64 11.09 -15.52
N PRO A 72 6.92 10.78 -15.80
CA PRO A 72 7.37 9.40 -15.92
C PRO A 72 7.57 8.75 -14.55
N TYR A 73 6.94 9.25 -13.50
CA TYR A 73 7.18 8.77 -12.15
C TYR A 73 5.93 8.90 -11.28
N GLU A 74 5.88 8.08 -10.25
CA GLU A 74 4.90 8.17 -9.17
C GLU A 74 5.59 8.56 -7.88
N ARG A 75 4.80 9.07 -6.92
CA ARG A 75 5.31 9.52 -5.63
C ARG A 75 4.79 8.60 -4.53
N PHE A 76 5.65 8.33 -3.55
CA PHE A 76 5.26 7.67 -2.33
C PHE A 76 6.04 8.25 -1.14
N VAL A 77 5.47 8.09 0.04
CA VAL A 77 6.08 8.45 1.32
C VAL A 77 6.47 7.17 2.04
N LEU A 78 7.65 7.21 2.65
CA LEU A 78 8.13 6.19 3.57
C LEU A 78 8.13 6.75 4.99
N ALA A 79 7.61 5.97 5.93
CA ALA A 79 7.62 6.31 7.35
C ALA A 79 8.00 5.09 8.19
N SER A 80 8.75 5.32 9.26
CA SER A 80 9.12 4.32 10.25
C SER A 80 9.06 4.92 11.64
N ARG A 81 9.06 4.08 12.68
CA ARG A 81 9.23 4.55 14.06
C ARG A 81 10.59 5.25 14.22
N PRO A 82 10.69 6.31 15.05
CA PRO A 82 11.93 7.07 15.24
C PRO A 82 13.14 6.19 15.60
N GLN A 83 12.92 5.16 16.43
CA GLN A 83 13.96 4.24 16.91
C GLN A 83 14.54 3.35 15.79
N SER A 84 13.81 3.18 14.69
CA SER A 84 14.20 2.33 13.56
C SER A 84 14.68 3.10 12.34
N VAL A 85 14.68 4.43 12.38
CA VAL A 85 15.19 5.27 11.29
C VAL A 85 16.64 4.88 10.94
N SER A 86 17.48 4.62 11.95
CA SER A 86 18.89 4.21 11.79
C SER A 86 19.07 2.97 10.89
N ARG A 87 18.10 2.05 10.91
CA ARG A 87 18.07 0.81 10.10
C ARG A 87 17.78 1.07 8.63
N TYR A 88 17.08 2.17 8.32
CA TYR A 88 16.69 2.55 6.97
C TYR A 88 17.54 3.70 6.41
N THR A 89 18.37 4.35 7.24
CA THR A 89 19.33 5.39 6.84
C THR A 89 20.54 4.88 6.07
N SER A 90 20.68 3.57 5.82
CA SER A 90 21.59 3.07 4.77
C SER A 90 21.06 3.40 3.37
N VAL A 91 20.67 4.66 3.18
CA VAL A 91 20.57 5.36 1.92
C VAL A 91 22.00 5.80 1.60
N SER A 92 22.87 4.86 1.25
CA SER A 92 24.14 5.21 0.62
C SER A 92 23.82 5.55 -0.83
N THR A 93 23.89 6.83 -1.15
CA THR A 93 23.84 7.34 -2.52
C THR A 93 25.04 6.79 -3.28
N LEU A 94 24.88 5.64 -3.92
CA LEU A 94 25.71 5.28 -5.06
C LEU A 94 24.92 5.73 -6.30
N ASP A 95 25.42 6.76 -6.98
CA ASP A 95 24.91 7.24 -8.28
C ASP A 95 23.48 7.80 -8.30
N GLY A 96 22.97 8.31 -7.17
CA GLY A 96 21.65 8.94 -7.11
C GLY A 96 20.46 7.97 -7.21
N LYS A 97 20.72 6.65 -7.16
CA LYS A 97 19.69 5.61 -7.16
C LYS A 97 19.50 5.04 -5.76
N PHE A 98 18.27 5.12 -5.26
CA PHE A 98 17.89 4.54 -3.98
C PHE A 98 17.63 3.05 -4.16
N HIS A 99 18.47 2.20 -3.58
CA HIS A 99 18.23 0.77 -3.51
C HIS A 99 17.67 0.41 -2.13
N PHE A 100 16.38 0.12 -2.06
CA PHE A 100 15.75 -0.39 -0.85
C PHE A 100 15.82 -1.92 -0.86
N THR A 101 16.74 -2.51 -0.11
CA THR A 101 16.67 -3.94 0.19
C THR A 101 15.76 -4.10 1.40
N LEU A 102 14.46 -4.25 1.16
CA LEU A 102 13.51 -4.58 2.22
C LEU A 102 13.60 -6.09 2.50
N PRO A 103 13.89 -6.52 3.75
CA PRO A 103 13.72 -7.92 4.14
C PRO A 103 12.35 -8.46 3.73
N ILE A 104 12.23 -9.79 3.57
CA ILE A 104 10.93 -10.44 3.39
C ILE A 104 10.13 -10.24 4.68
N PHE A 105 9.30 -9.21 4.71
CA PHE A 105 8.38 -8.93 5.81
C PHE A 105 7.04 -9.62 5.55
N ARG A 106 6.32 -9.97 6.62
CA ARG A 106 4.87 -10.14 6.51
C ARG A 106 4.30 -8.77 6.16
N CYS A 107 3.71 -8.66 4.98
CA CYS A 107 3.20 -7.39 4.48
C CYS A 107 1.72 -7.23 4.85
N LEU A 108 1.28 -6.01 5.15
CA LEU A 108 -0.12 -5.63 5.21
C LEU A 108 -0.39 -4.63 4.09
N GLU A 109 -1.26 -4.99 3.16
CA GLU A 109 -1.68 -4.14 2.07
C GLU A 109 -3.09 -3.63 2.31
N LEU A 110 -3.22 -2.34 2.61
CA LEU A 110 -4.51 -1.65 2.67
C LEU A 110 -4.91 -1.13 1.29
N PHE A 111 -6.21 -1.16 0.99
CA PHE A 111 -6.81 -0.84 -0.31
C PHE A 111 -6.40 -1.79 -1.43
N ALA A 112 -6.10 -3.04 -1.07
CA ALA A 112 -5.70 -4.07 -2.02
C ALA A 112 -6.82 -4.36 -3.03
N ARG A 113 -6.44 -4.62 -4.29
CA ARG A 113 -7.35 -5.09 -5.37
C ARG A 113 -7.12 -6.53 -5.80
N SER A 114 -5.98 -7.08 -5.41
CA SER A 114 -5.56 -8.45 -5.72
C SER A 114 -4.84 -9.03 -4.51
N LEU A 115 -4.76 -10.36 -4.43
CA LEU A 115 -3.93 -11.03 -3.44
C LEU A 115 -2.46 -11.05 -3.89
N LEU A 116 -1.56 -10.75 -2.96
CA LEU A 116 -0.12 -10.89 -3.14
C LEU A 116 0.41 -12.01 -2.23
N PRO A 117 1.39 -12.82 -2.67
CA PRO A 117 2.03 -13.80 -1.81
C PRO A 117 2.58 -13.17 -0.53
N ASN A 118 2.48 -13.88 0.59
CA ASN A 118 3.00 -13.47 1.90
C ASN A 118 2.50 -12.10 2.41
N THR A 119 1.33 -11.67 1.92
CA THR A 119 0.72 -10.39 2.24
C THR A 119 -0.69 -10.59 2.78
N VAL A 120 -1.00 -9.94 3.89
CA VAL A 120 -2.38 -9.75 4.35
C VAL A 120 -2.96 -8.60 3.54
N SER A 121 -3.91 -8.88 2.66
CA SER A 121 -4.56 -7.88 1.80
C SER A 121 -5.93 -7.50 2.38
N VAL A 122 -6.16 -6.21 2.59
CA VAL A 122 -7.41 -5.63 3.08
C VAL A 122 -7.93 -4.65 2.03
N GLY A 123 -9.12 -4.93 1.49
CA GLY A 123 -9.77 -4.11 0.48
C GLY A 123 -11.11 -4.73 0.08
N PHE A 124 -11.87 -4.04 -0.77
CA PHE A 124 -13.18 -4.52 -1.23
C PHE A 124 -13.09 -5.51 -2.40
N GLU A 125 -12.00 -5.49 -3.15
CA GLU A 125 -11.82 -6.25 -4.38
C GLU A 125 -10.83 -7.44 -4.33
N PRO A 126 -10.01 -7.72 -3.28
CA PRO A 126 -8.96 -8.74 -3.35
C PRO A 126 -9.42 -10.13 -3.81
N LEU A 127 -10.67 -10.50 -3.51
CA LEU A 127 -11.25 -11.80 -3.85
C LEU A 127 -11.97 -11.84 -5.21
N LEU A 128 -12.26 -10.70 -5.83
CA LEU A 128 -13.06 -10.66 -7.07
C LEU A 128 -12.38 -11.33 -8.26
N LEU A 129 -11.04 -11.40 -8.26
CA LEU A 129 -10.24 -11.96 -9.35
C LEU A 129 -9.50 -13.24 -8.96
N GLN A 130 -9.95 -13.93 -7.90
CA GLN A 130 -9.36 -15.19 -7.47
C GLN A 130 -10.07 -16.38 -8.11
N SER A 131 -9.28 -17.35 -8.58
CA SER A 131 -9.84 -18.65 -8.95
C SER A 131 -10.46 -19.32 -7.73
N SER A 132 -11.65 -19.89 -7.90
CA SER A 132 -12.31 -20.69 -6.84
C SER A 132 -11.45 -21.87 -6.38
N SER A 133 -10.58 -22.39 -7.25
CA SER A 133 -9.61 -23.45 -6.91
C SER A 133 -8.59 -23.02 -5.84
N CYS A 134 -8.39 -21.72 -5.63
CA CYS A 134 -7.46 -21.20 -4.63
C CYS A 134 -8.10 -21.02 -3.25
N LEU A 135 -9.42 -21.23 -3.13
CA LEU A 135 -10.18 -21.03 -1.89
C LEU A 135 -10.44 -22.37 -1.20
N VAL A 136 -9.93 -22.53 0.01
CA VAL A 136 -10.28 -23.67 0.87
C VAL A 136 -11.52 -23.29 1.68
N THR A 137 -12.66 -23.91 1.37
CA THR A 137 -13.88 -23.74 2.15
C THR A 137 -13.70 -24.48 3.47
N ARG A 138 -13.71 -23.76 4.60
CA ARG A 138 -13.88 -24.40 5.90
C ARG A 138 -15.36 -24.76 6.06
N GLU A 139 -15.68 -26.05 6.08
CA GLU A 139 -17.01 -26.49 6.47
C GLU A 139 -17.32 -25.97 7.89
N ALA A 140 -18.36 -25.16 8.01
CA ALA A 140 -18.84 -24.71 9.31
C ALA A 140 -19.37 -25.94 10.07
N LYS A 141 -18.70 -26.32 11.16
CA LYS A 141 -19.22 -27.31 12.11
C LYS A 141 -20.53 -26.75 12.68
N VAL A 142 -21.66 -27.23 12.19
CA VAL A 142 -22.98 -26.94 12.78
C VAL A 142 -22.94 -27.44 14.22
N PRO A 143 -23.17 -26.58 15.25
CA PRO A 143 -23.22 -27.04 16.62
C PRO A 143 -24.39 -28.03 16.74
N GLN A 144 -24.07 -29.29 17.01
CA GLN A 144 -25.09 -30.29 17.32
C GLN A 144 -25.80 -29.84 18.61
N LEU A 145 -27.07 -29.42 18.49
CA LEU A 145 -27.92 -29.14 19.64
C LEU A 145 -28.00 -30.42 20.48
N LYS A 146 -27.43 -30.38 21.69
CA LYS A 146 -27.61 -31.45 22.67
C LYS A 146 -29.11 -31.53 23.00
N LYS A 147 -29.73 -32.66 22.68
CA LYS A 147 -31.10 -32.95 23.11
C LYS A 147 -31.18 -32.87 24.64
N PRO A 148 -32.25 -32.29 25.21
CA PRO A 148 -32.44 -32.26 26.65
C PRO A 148 -32.62 -33.71 27.15
N LEU A 149 -31.89 -34.03 28.24
CA LEU A 149 -32.05 -35.29 28.96
C LEU A 149 -33.46 -35.33 29.58
N SER A 150 -34.23 -36.35 29.19
CA SER A 150 -35.51 -36.74 29.80
C SER A 150 -35.29 -37.45 31.13
#